data_AF-A0A1Q7HNG2-F1
#
_entry.id   AF-A0A1Q7HNG2-F1
#
_cell.length_a   1.000
_cell.length_b   1.000
_cell.length_c   1.000
_cell.angle_alpha   90.00
_cell.angle_beta   90.00
_cell.angle_gamma   90.00
#
_symmetry.space_group_name_H-M   'P 1'
#
loop_
_entity.id
_entity.type
_entity.pdbx_description
1 polymer ?
#
loop_
_entity_poly.entity_id
_entity_poly.type
_entity_poly.pdbx_seq_one_letter_code
_entity_poly.pdbx_strand_id
1 'polypeptide(L)'
;MNSLSRFLRREQEGQAIVLIALVLLVLFMFVGLAVDAGQLYSARRTMQEAADSAAYAGAVVVYQGGTHSPTGSCGSTTTSTTTDGYLAAVNDGTKNGFTDGVSGVALTINNPPTSGPYCGDGRYFEVTIQTNVRTSLVPAESGLTTVRVRGVAGAEPLNNGYAIMALDPAVNGPLPSGSAFYADDTAYINLTGGGIVVNATGANAAYSKQGNCSQFTVQSPYGVDIAGGKIGTWPSCPWPNNFTENTTQPQVPDPFAGYPPPSTSGLPVCTTLSSCQDVNGYQNPGVYKVSIGGAGGTTVTAMTRRALPRAPAACSSTTR
;
A
#
# COMPACT_ATOMS: atom_id res chain seq x y z
N MET A 1 -22.93 58.17 69.02
CA MET A 1 -22.12 57.23 68.21
C MET A 1 -23.05 56.66 67.14
N ASN A 2 -22.86 56.97 65.85
CA ASN A 2 -23.41 56.24 64.67
C ASN A 2 -23.28 56.99 63.32
N SER A 3 -22.50 58.07 63.20
CA SER A 3 -22.29 58.76 61.90
C SER A 3 -21.13 58.22 61.06
N LEU A 4 -20.31 57.30 61.59
CA LEU A 4 -19.13 56.76 60.90
C LEU A 4 -19.44 55.59 59.95
N SER A 5 -20.61 54.94 60.07
CA SER A 5 -20.96 53.75 59.27
C SER A 5 -21.52 54.04 57.88
N ARG A 6 -21.80 55.31 57.56
CA ARG A 6 -22.43 55.70 56.27
C ARG A 6 -21.43 56.09 55.18
N PHE A 7 -20.18 56.40 55.55
CA PHE A 7 -19.12 56.73 54.59
C PHE A 7 -18.41 55.48 54.03
N LEU A 8 -18.27 54.42 54.85
CA LEU A 8 -17.64 53.16 54.43
C LEU A 8 -18.48 52.31 53.46
N ARG A 9 -19.76 52.63 53.26
CA ARG A 9 -20.68 51.84 52.43
C ARG A 9 -20.80 52.34 50.99
N ARG A 10 -20.04 53.38 50.62
CA ARG A 10 -20.12 54.07 49.33
C ARG A 10 -18.86 53.97 48.46
N GLU A 11 -17.84 53.21 48.89
CA GLU A 11 -16.52 53.15 48.22
C GLU A 11 -16.23 51.85 47.44
N GLN A 12 -17.16 50.89 47.38
CA GLN A 12 -16.91 49.60 46.71
C GLN A 12 -17.59 49.43 45.34
N GLU A 13 -18.37 50.40 44.86
CA GLU A 13 -19.09 50.28 43.58
C GLU A 13 -18.18 50.46 42.34
N GLY A 14 -16.93 50.92 42.53
CA GLY A 14 -15.95 51.11 41.44
C GLY A 14 -14.86 50.05 41.33
N GLN A 15 -14.65 49.17 42.33
CA GLN A 15 -13.56 48.19 42.28
C GLN A 15 -13.89 46.99 41.38
N ALA A 16 -15.16 46.59 41.35
CA ALA A 16 -15.63 45.47 40.54
C ALA A 16 -15.41 45.72 39.04
N ILE A 17 -15.61 46.96 38.56
CA ILE A 17 -15.43 47.28 37.14
C ILE A 17 -13.96 47.16 36.70
N VAL A 18 -13.01 47.47 37.59
CA VAL A 18 -11.57 47.34 37.33
C VAL A 18 -11.17 45.87 37.24
N LEU A 19 -11.65 45.03 38.16
CA LEU A 19 -11.43 43.58 38.12
C LEU A 19 -12.03 42.94 36.87
N ILE A 20 -13.26 43.33 36.50
CA ILE A 20 -13.90 42.85 35.28
C ILE A 20 -13.11 43.28 34.03
N ALA A 21 -12.63 44.53 33.98
CA ALA A 21 -11.82 45.02 32.87
C ALA A 21 -10.50 44.25 32.73
N LEU A 22 -9.84 43.92 33.84
CA LEU A 22 -8.62 43.12 33.84
C LEU A 22 -8.87 41.68 33.38
N VAL A 23 -9.96 41.05 33.85
CA VAL A 23 -10.32 39.69 33.40
C VAL A 23 -10.68 39.68 31.92
N LEU A 24 -11.43 40.67 31.44
CA LEU A 24 -11.76 40.79 30.02
C LEU A 24 -10.52 40.97 29.15
N LEU A 25 -9.55 41.79 29.59
CA LEU A 25 -8.26 41.94 28.91
C LEU A 25 -7.55 40.59 28.77
N VAL A 26 -7.48 39.82 29.85
CA VAL A 26 -6.85 38.49 29.87
C VAL A 26 -7.61 37.52 28.94
N LEU A 27 -8.94 37.54 28.94
CA LEU A 27 -9.76 36.71 28.05
C LEU A 27 -9.51 37.05 26.57
N PHE A 28 -9.37 38.33 26.21
CA PHE A 28 -9.04 38.71 24.83
C PHE A 28 -7.65 38.24 24.40
N MET A 29 -6.67 38.23 25.31
CA MET A 29 -5.34 37.64 25.03
C MET A 29 -5.44 36.13 24.74
N PHE A 30 -6.24 35.39 25.51
CA PHE A 30 -6.47 33.96 25.26
C PHE A 30 -7.20 33.69 23.94
N VAL A 31 -8.19 34.51 23.59
CA VAL A 31 -8.88 34.41 22.30
C VAL A 31 -7.89 34.66 21.16
N GLY A 32 -7.02 35.67 21.28
CA GLY A 32 -6.00 35.95 20.27
C GLY A 32 -5.04 34.78 20.06
N LEU A 33 -4.56 34.19 21.15
CA LEU A 33 -3.71 33.00 21.09
C LEU A 33 -4.44 31.79 20.48
N ALA A 34 -5.71 31.58 20.81
CA ALA A 34 -6.50 30.48 20.28
C ALA A 34 -6.71 30.61 18.76
N VAL A 35 -6.94 31.82 18.27
CA VAL A 35 -7.05 32.10 16.82
C VAL A 35 -5.72 31.84 16.12
N ASP A 36 -4.60 32.35 16.66
CA ASP A 36 -3.27 32.14 16.07
C ASP A 36 -2.88 30.64 16.05
N ALA A 37 -3.16 29.91 17.13
CA ALA A 37 -2.94 28.46 17.18
C ALA A 37 -3.83 27.71 16.19
N GLY A 38 -5.09 28.14 16.02
CA GLY A 38 -6.02 27.57 15.06
C GLY A 38 -5.55 27.74 13.61
N GLN A 39 -5.05 28.93 13.26
CA GLN A 39 -4.47 29.21 11.93
C GLN A 39 -3.24 28.33 11.67
N LEU A 40 -2.33 28.24 12.65
CA LEU A 40 -1.13 27.41 12.54
C LEU A 40 -1.46 25.92 12.36
N TYR A 41 -2.42 25.41 13.13
CA TYR A 41 -2.87 24.02 13.05
C TYR A 41 -3.52 23.70 11.71
N SER A 42 -4.40 24.59 11.22
CA SER A 42 -5.03 24.47 9.91
C SER A 42 -3.99 24.42 8.79
N ALA A 43 -3.03 25.35 8.80
CA ALA A 43 -1.94 25.38 7.82
C ALA A 43 -1.11 24.09 7.85
N ARG A 44 -0.76 23.58 9.03
CA ARG A 44 -0.02 22.32 9.20
C ARG A 44 -0.78 21.13 8.60
N ARG A 45 -2.09 21.06 8.76
CA ARG A 45 -2.90 19.98 8.21
C ARG A 45 -2.90 20.00 6.68
N THR A 46 -3.17 21.15 6.07
CA THR A 46 -3.17 21.28 4.60
C THR A 46 -1.79 20.97 4.01
N MET A 47 -0.72 21.41 4.68
CA MET A 47 0.64 21.05 4.28
C MET A 47 0.89 19.55 4.35
N GLN A 48 0.46 18.88 5.42
CA GLN A 48 0.66 17.44 5.59
C GLN A 48 -0.09 16.65 4.50
N GLU A 49 -1.35 17.02 4.21
CA GLU A 49 -2.15 16.41 3.14
C GLU A 49 -1.45 16.55 1.78
N ALA A 50 -0.85 17.71 1.49
CA ALA A 50 -0.10 17.95 0.25
C ALA A 50 1.25 17.20 0.20
N ALA A 51 1.94 17.05 1.33
CA ALA A 51 3.20 16.30 1.38
C ALA A 51 2.95 14.80 1.16
N ASP A 52 1.90 14.26 1.78
CA ASP A 52 1.51 12.85 1.64
C ASP A 52 1.01 12.56 0.23
N SER A 53 0.23 13.46 -0.38
CA SER A 53 -0.22 13.31 -1.78
C SER A 53 0.94 13.38 -2.77
N ALA A 54 1.89 14.30 -2.57
CA ALA A 54 3.04 14.45 -3.46
C ALA A 54 3.96 13.22 -3.39
N ALA A 55 4.19 12.69 -2.19
CA ALA A 55 4.93 11.44 -2.01
C ALA A 55 4.20 10.29 -2.73
N TYR A 56 2.88 10.19 -2.56
CA TYR A 56 2.05 9.18 -3.19
C TYR A 56 2.05 9.28 -4.73
N ALA A 57 1.99 10.50 -5.29
CA ALA A 57 2.04 10.72 -6.73
C ALA A 57 3.33 10.19 -7.36
N GLY A 58 4.48 10.45 -6.72
CA GLY A 58 5.76 9.88 -7.15
C GLY A 58 5.75 8.35 -7.08
N ALA A 59 5.29 7.78 -5.97
CA ALA A 59 5.19 6.34 -5.78
C ALA A 59 4.27 5.67 -6.83
N VAL A 60 3.11 6.25 -7.15
CA VAL A 60 2.18 5.68 -8.13
C VAL A 60 2.79 5.62 -9.53
N VAL A 61 3.53 6.65 -9.95
CA VAL A 61 4.20 6.65 -11.26
C VAL A 61 5.29 5.57 -11.32
N VAL A 62 6.07 5.42 -10.26
CA VAL A 62 7.06 4.34 -10.16
C VAL A 62 6.39 2.96 -10.15
N TYR A 63 5.26 2.83 -9.45
CA TYR A 63 4.48 1.59 -9.43
C TYR A 63 3.95 1.20 -10.83
N GLN A 64 3.64 2.19 -11.67
CA GLN A 64 3.20 1.99 -13.06
C GLN A 64 4.37 1.74 -14.04
N GLY A 65 5.60 1.60 -13.54
CA GLY A 65 6.79 1.34 -14.36
C GLY A 65 7.56 2.59 -14.78
N GLY A 66 7.26 3.76 -14.19
CA GLY A 66 8.04 4.98 -14.39
C GLY A 66 9.45 4.89 -13.79
N THR A 67 10.34 5.74 -14.30
CA THR A 67 11.72 5.81 -13.80
C THR A 67 11.79 6.41 -12.39
N HIS A 68 12.80 5.97 -11.62
CA HIS A 68 13.09 6.44 -10.27
C HIS A 68 14.61 6.51 -10.04
N SER A 69 15.04 7.20 -8.99
CA SER A 69 16.47 7.30 -8.66
C SER A 69 17.01 5.94 -8.21
N PRO A 70 18.30 5.66 -8.40
CA PRO A 70 18.89 4.40 -7.96
C PRO A 70 18.80 4.24 -6.43
N THR A 71 18.58 3.01 -5.98
CA THR A 71 18.66 2.63 -4.57
C THR A 71 20.11 2.72 -4.10
N GLY A 72 20.33 3.40 -2.97
CA GLY A 72 21.65 3.67 -2.38
C GLY A 72 21.66 3.44 -0.86
N SER A 73 22.67 3.98 -0.19
CA SER A 73 22.76 3.92 1.27
C SER A 73 21.81 4.92 1.93
N CYS A 74 21.34 4.61 3.14
CA CYS A 74 20.57 5.53 3.98
C CYS A 74 21.29 6.89 4.11
N GLY A 75 20.58 8.00 3.92
CA GLY A 75 21.16 9.34 3.94
C GLY A 75 21.84 9.78 2.63
N SER A 76 21.81 8.96 1.59
CA SER A 76 22.21 9.36 0.23
C SER A 76 21.22 10.39 -0.33
N THR A 77 21.72 11.56 -0.75
CA THR A 77 20.95 12.61 -1.42
C THR A 77 21.07 12.51 -2.95
N THR A 78 21.14 11.30 -3.50
CA THR A 78 21.24 11.08 -4.95
C THR A 78 19.87 11.19 -5.62
N THR A 79 19.17 12.31 -5.38
CA THR A 79 17.88 12.58 -5.99
C THR A 79 18.07 12.94 -7.46
N SER A 80 17.58 12.08 -8.35
CA SER A 80 17.55 12.36 -9.78
C SER A 80 16.28 13.13 -10.14
N THR A 81 16.44 14.41 -10.45
CA THR A 81 15.35 15.35 -10.73
C THR A 81 14.67 15.13 -12.09
N THR A 82 15.23 14.26 -12.93
CA THR A 82 14.72 13.95 -14.26
C THR A 82 13.88 12.68 -14.32
N THR A 83 13.71 11.99 -13.19
CA THR A 83 12.93 10.75 -13.13
C THR A 83 11.43 11.03 -13.16
N ASP A 84 10.66 10.13 -13.75
CA ASP A 84 9.20 10.29 -13.89
C ASP A 84 8.53 10.42 -12.52
N GLY A 85 8.97 9.63 -11.54
CA GLY A 85 8.47 9.71 -10.16
C GLY A 85 8.79 11.05 -9.48
N TYR A 86 9.99 11.60 -9.68
CA TYR A 86 10.35 12.92 -9.13
C TYR A 86 9.48 14.02 -9.75
N LEU A 87 9.35 14.03 -11.08
CA LEU A 87 8.53 15.02 -11.78
C LEU A 87 7.06 14.96 -11.37
N ALA A 88 6.52 13.76 -11.14
CA ALA A 88 5.17 13.57 -10.64
C ALA A 88 4.96 14.13 -9.23
N ALA A 89 5.90 13.88 -8.32
CA ALA A 89 5.86 14.43 -6.96
C ALA A 89 5.93 15.97 -6.96
N VAL A 90 6.79 16.57 -7.79
CA VAL A 90 6.87 18.04 -7.96
C VAL A 90 5.56 18.60 -8.49
N ASN A 91 4.99 17.95 -9.52
CA ASN A 91 3.77 18.40 -10.18
C ASN A 91 2.58 18.39 -9.20
N ASP A 92 2.46 17.34 -8.40
CA ASP A 92 1.40 17.23 -7.38
C ASP A 92 1.57 18.26 -6.25
N GLY A 93 2.79 18.42 -5.71
CA GLY A 93 3.07 19.46 -4.71
C GLY A 93 2.74 20.88 -5.21
N THR A 94 3.09 21.17 -6.46
CA THR A 94 2.78 22.43 -7.13
C THR A 94 1.27 22.63 -7.33
N LYS A 95 0.54 21.57 -7.73
CA LYS A 95 -0.92 21.59 -7.85
C LYS A 95 -1.63 21.85 -6.53
N ASN A 96 -1.06 21.38 -5.42
CA ASN A 96 -1.56 21.64 -4.07
C ASN A 96 -1.15 23.02 -3.52
N GLY A 97 -0.55 23.88 -4.34
CA GLY A 97 -0.20 25.26 -3.98
C GLY A 97 1.16 25.41 -3.29
N PHE A 98 1.98 24.36 -3.27
CA PHE A 98 3.30 24.36 -2.65
C PHE A 98 4.41 24.28 -3.70
N THR A 99 4.66 25.40 -4.38
CA THR A 99 5.75 25.53 -5.36
C THR A 99 7.06 25.91 -4.66
N ASP A 100 8.14 25.19 -4.95
CA ASP A 100 9.45 25.49 -4.36
C ASP A 100 9.95 26.90 -4.69
N GLY A 101 10.45 27.62 -3.69
CA GLY A 101 10.96 28.99 -3.82
C GLY A 101 9.89 30.07 -3.98
N VAL A 102 8.60 29.73 -4.00
CA VAL A 102 7.49 30.69 -4.15
C VAL A 102 6.84 30.96 -2.80
N SER A 103 6.58 32.24 -2.48
CA SER A 103 5.86 32.65 -1.26
C SER A 103 6.46 32.13 0.06
N GLY A 104 7.77 31.87 0.10
CA GLY A 104 8.46 31.32 1.29
C GLY A 104 8.23 29.83 1.52
N VAL A 105 7.72 29.10 0.52
CA VAL A 105 7.62 27.65 0.51
C VAL A 105 8.93 27.03 0.06
N ALA A 106 9.43 26.06 0.82
CA ALA A 106 10.47 25.13 0.40
C ALA A 106 9.85 23.74 0.23
N LEU A 107 9.77 23.26 -1.02
CA LEU A 107 9.31 21.92 -1.36
C LEU A 107 10.54 21.09 -1.70
N THR A 108 10.90 20.16 -0.82
CA THR A 108 12.04 19.27 -1.02
C THR A 108 11.54 17.85 -1.20
N ILE A 109 11.92 17.22 -2.32
CA ILE A 109 11.61 15.83 -2.63
C ILE A 109 12.92 15.06 -2.62
N ASN A 110 12.98 14.03 -1.78
CA ASN A 110 14.11 13.11 -1.67
C ASN A 110 13.70 11.75 -2.21
N ASN A 111 14.44 11.25 -3.19
CA ASN A 111 14.27 9.93 -3.78
C ASN A 111 15.69 9.40 -4.06
N PRO A 112 16.26 8.51 -3.24
CA PRO A 112 15.64 7.81 -2.11
C PRO A 112 15.39 8.68 -0.85
N PRO A 113 14.58 8.23 0.12
CA PRO A 113 14.41 8.91 1.41
C PRO A 113 15.72 9.00 2.20
N THR A 114 15.90 10.10 2.93
CA THR A 114 17.13 10.35 3.72
C THR A 114 17.10 9.75 5.12
N SER A 115 15.91 9.38 5.61
CA SER A 115 15.71 8.88 6.98
C SER A 115 14.49 7.94 7.09
N GLY A 116 14.43 7.17 8.17
CA GLY A 116 13.32 6.25 8.44
C GLY A 116 13.51 4.85 7.85
N PRO A 117 12.50 3.98 7.95
CA PRO A 117 12.60 2.55 7.60
C PRO A 117 12.96 2.27 6.13
N TYR A 118 12.61 3.18 5.23
CA TYR A 118 12.81 3.05 3.79
C TYR A 118 13.92 3.97 3.26
N CYS A 119 14.84 4.41 4.13
CA CYS A 119 15.93 5.26 3.67
C CYS A 119 16.88 4.53 2.73
N GLY A 120 17.36 5.24 1.71
CA GLY A 120 18.19 4.67 0.67
C GLY A 120 17.42 3.93 -0.44
N ASP A 121 16.15 3.60 -0.27
CA ASP A 121 15.36 2.92 -1.32
C ASP A 121 14.82 3.91 -2.36
N GLY A 122 15.29 3.76 -3.60
CA GLY A 122 14.92 4.58 -4.74
C GLY A 122 13.46 4.40 -5.19
N ARG A 123 12.73 3.40 -4.67
CA ARG A 123 11.29 3.23 -4.92
C ARG A 123 10.41 4.07 -4.00
N TYR A 124 11.01 4.73 -3.01
CA TYR A 124 10.31 5.55 -2.03
C TYR A 124 10.61 7.03 -2.23
N PHE A 125 9.62 7.86 -1.92
CA PHE A 125 9.68 9.30 -2.01
C PHE A 125 9.45 9.88 -0.62
N GLU A 126 10.37 10.71 -0.17
CA GLU A 126 10.21 11.53 1.02
C GLU A 126 10.00 12.98 0.58
N VAL A 127 8.83 13.52 0.88
CA VAL A 127 8.48 14.90 0.57
C VAL A 127 8.44 15.70 1.87
N THR A 128 9.21 16.78 1.90
CA THR A 128 9.21 17.75 2.98
C THR A 128 8.69 19.08 2.43
N ILE A 129 7.67 19.64 3.09
CA ILE A 129 7.18 20.99 2.82
C ILE A 129 7.49 21.84 4.04
N GLN A 130 8.10 22.99 3.81
CA GLN A 130 8.35 23.99 4.85
C GLN A 130 7.81 25.34 4.38
N THR A 131 7.00 26.00 5.22
CA THR A 131 6.49 27.35 4.94
C THR A 131 6.48 28.21 6.19
N ASN A 132 6.42 29.52 5.97
CA ASN A 132 6.30 30.51 7.01
C ASN A 132 4.84 30.93 7.17
N VAL A 133 4.25 30.68 8.33
CA VAL A 133 2.88 31.11 8.65
C VAL A 133 2.94 32.44 9.40
N ARG A 134 2.11 33.40 8.99
CA ARG A 134 1.93 34.68 9.71
C ARG A 134 0.85 34.51 10.77
N THR A 135 1.20 34.71 12.04
CA THR A 135 0.25 34.82 13.15
C THR A 135 -0.26 36.26 13.23
N SER A 136 -1.55 36.46 13.49
CA SER A 136 -2.20 37.77 13.36
C SER A 136 -2.22 38.58 14.66
N LEU A 137 -2.19 37.92 15.83
CA LEU A 137 -2.57 38.56 17.10
C LEU A 137 -1.46 38.58 18.17
N VAL A 138 -0.43 37.76 18.06
CA VAL A 138 0.77 37.82 18.93
C VAL A 138 2.00 38.29 18.11
N PRO A 139 2.36 39.58 18.16
CA PRO A 139 3.61 40.08 17.59
C PRO A 139 4.72 39.96 18.64
N ALA A 140 5.32 38.78 18.77
CA ALA A 140 6.51 38.59 19.60
C ALA A 140 7.68 38.12 18.73
N GLU A 141 8.42 39.09 18.20
CA GLU A 141 9.83 39.00 17.77
C GLU A 141 10.28 37.76 16.97
N SER A 142 9.61 37.47 15.86
CA SER A 142 10.16 36.89 14.61
C SER A 142 8.96 36.53 13.74
N GLY A 143 8.63 37.39 12.78
CA GLY A 143 7.32 37.43 12.09
C GLY A 143 6.95 36.24 11.20
N LEU A 144 7.55 35.06 11.41
CA LEU A 144 7.36 33.86 10.62
C LEU A 144 7.53 32.63 11.55
N THR A 145 6.44 31.98 11.94
CA THR A 145 6.52 30.63 12.53
C THR A 145 6.73 29.63 11.40
N THR A 146 7.89 28.98 11.35
CA THR A 146 8.18 27.94 10.36
C THR A 146 7.43 26.67 10.72
N VAL A 147 6.60 26.19 9.79
CA VAL A 147 5.96 24.88 9.90
C VAL A 147 6.63 23.96 8.89
N ARG A 148 7.04 22.79 9.36
CA ARG A 148 7.59 21.72 8.54
C ARG A 148 6.74 20.47 8.68
N VAL A 149 6.44 19.84 7.55
CA VAL A 149 5.75 18.56 7.46
C VAL A 149 6.57 17.59 6.63
N ARG A 150 6.29 16.29 6.79
CA ARG A 150 6.98 15.23 6.06
C ARG A 150 5.99 14.13 5.69
N GLY A 151 5.96 13.75 4.42
CA GLY A 151 5.24 12.60 3.90
C GLY A 151 6.20 11.61 3.26
N VAL A 152 5.91 10.31 3.40
CA VAL A 152 6.69 9.24 2.76
C VAL A 152 5.75 8.22 2.14
N ALA A 153 5.99 7.88 0.88
CA ALA A 153 5.27 6.82 0.18
C ALA A 153 6.22 6.01 -0.70
N GLY A 154 5.87 4.77 -1.01
CA GLY A 154 6.70 3.86 -1.79
C GLY A 154 5.93 3.07 -2.82
N ALA A 155 6.65 2.68 -3.85
CA ALA A 155 6.19 1.82 -4.93
C ALA A 155 6.75 0.41 -4.74
N GLU A 156 6.27 -0.30 -3.72
CA GLU A 156 6.55 -1.73 -3.63
C GLU A 156 5.66 -2.47 -4.63
N PRO A 157 6.24 -3.28 -5.52
CA PRO A 157 5.44 -4.19 -6.31
C PRO A 157 4.67 -5.11 -5.36
N LEU A 158 3.33 -5.05 -5.42
CA LEU A 158 2.47 -6.12 -4.88
C LEU A 158 2.62 -7.42 -5.70
N ASN A 159 3.39 -7.38 -6.79
CA ASN A 159 3.88 -8.59 -7.42
C ASN A 159 4.90 -9.22 -6.48
N ASN A 160 4.48 -10.24 -5.74
CA ASN A 160 5.30 -11.06 -4.85
C ASN A 160 6.43 -11.82 -5.60
N GLY A 161 6.71 -11.47 -6.87
CA GLY A 161 7.63 -12.22 -7.72
C GLY A 161 7.14 -13.62 -8.06
N TYR A 162 5.90 -13.99 -7.68
CA TYR A 162 5.34 -15.33 -7.87
C TYR A 162 4.08 -15.29 -8.72
N ALA A 163 4.04 -16.15 -9.73
CA ALA A 163 2.86 -16.42 -10.56
C ALA A 163 1.96 -17.51 -9.95
N ILE A 164 2.54 -18.43 -9.16
CA ILE A 164 1.81 -19.50 -8.47
C ILE A 164 2.17 -19.45 -6.98
N MET A 165 1.16 -19.50 -6.11
CA MET A 165 1.36 -19.58 -4.66
C MET A 165 0.59 -20.78 -4.09
N ALA A 166 1.30 -21.74 -3.52
CA ALA A 166 0.73 -22.81 -2.71
C ALA A 166 0.83 -22.41 -1.24
N LEU A 167 -0.26 -21.85 -0.70
CA LEU A 167 -0.26 -21.18 0.61
C LEU A 167 -0.48 -22.12 1.81
N ASP A 168 -0.82 -23.39 1.59
CA ASP A 168 -0.99 -24.37 2.68
C ASP A 168 0.31 -24.46 3.50
N PRO A 169 0.29 -24.13 4.81
CA PRO A 169 1.50 -24.11 5.63
C PRO A 169 2.01 -25.50 6.01
N ALA A 170 1.24 -26.57 5.74
CA ALA A 170 1.54 -27.92 6.18
C ALA A 170 1.52 -28.94 5.04
N VAL A 171 2.15 -30.10 5.28
CA VAL A 171 2.18 -31.25 4.36
C VAL A 171 1.09 -32.29 4.69
N ASN A 172 -0.11 -31.78 4.98
CA ASN A 172 -1.26 -32.60 5.37
C ASN A 172 -2.37 -32.58 4.31
N GLY A 173 -2.08 -32.02 3.13
CA GLY A 173 -3.04 -31.86 2.05
C GLY A 173 -3.42 -33.19 1.37
N PRO A 174 -4.51 -33.20 0.58
CA PRO A 174 -5.00 -34.40 -0.11
C PRO A 174 -4.14 -34.81 -1.32
N LEU A 175 -3.07 -34.06 -1.62
CA LEU A 175 -2.19 -34.31 -2.77
C LEU A 175 -1.28 -35.53 -2.51
N PRO A 176 -0.80 -36.19 -3.58
CA PRO A 176 0.13 -37.31 -3.46
C PRO A 176 1.34 -36.96 -2.59
N SER A 177 1.73 -37.90 -1.72
CA SER A 177 2.79 -37.70 -0.72
C SER A 177 2.53 -36.56 0.28
N GLY A 178 1.30 -36.04 0.43
CA GLY A 178 0.98 -34.97 1.38
C GLY A 178 1.58 -33.61 1.02
N SER A 179 2.07 -33.40 -0.20
CA SER A 179 2.70 -32.13 -0.61
C SER A 179 1.71 -30.97 -0.71
N ALA A 180 2.17 -29.73 -0.57
CA ALA A 180 1.36 -28.53 -0.87
C ALA A 180 1.41 -28.13 -2.35
N PHE A 181 2.49 -28.52 -3.05
CA PHE A 181 2.63 -28.38 -4.50
C PHE A 181 2.98 -29.73 -5.12
N TYR A 182 2.20 -30.17 -6.14
CA TYR A 182 2.41 -31.42 -6.85
C TYR A 182 2.37 -31.20 -8.37
N ALA A 183 3.45 -31.54 -9.07
CA ALA A 183 3.52 -31.59 -10.52
C ALA A 183 3.81 -33.03 -10.98
N ASP A 184 2.82 -33.68 -11.59
CA ASP A 184 2.99 -35.05 -12.14
C ASP A 184 3.85 -35.05 -13.41
N ASP A 185 4.21 -36.22 -13.93
CA ASP A 185 5.02 -36.39 -15.15
C ASP A 185 4.36 -35.85 -16.43
N THR A 186 3.02 -35.75 -16.47
CA THR A 186 2.29 -35.13 -17.58
C THR A 186 1.94 -33.65 -17.37
N ALA A 187 2.31 -33.04 -16.24
CA ALA A 187 1.98 -31.63 -16.00
C ALA A 187 2.73 -30.71 -16.99
N TYR A 188 2.12 -29.57 -17.34
CA TYR A 188 2.71 -28.56 -18.23
C TYR A 188 2.62 -27.18 -17.58
N ILE A 189 3.75 -26.61 -17.15
CA ILE A 189 3.89 -25.39 -16.38
C ILE A 189 5.00 -24.53 -17.00
N ASN A 190 4.63 -23.51 -17.78
CA ASN A 190 5.59 -22.55 -18.34
C ASN A 190 5.27 -21.16 -17.83
N LEU A 191 6.14 -20.60 -17.00
CA LEU A 191 5.92 -19.32 -16.33
C LEU A 191 6.84 -18.24 -16.90
N THR A 192 6.24 -17.10 -17.26
CA THR A 192 6.94 -15.88 -17.65
C THR A 192 6.46 -14.74 -16.75
N GLY A 193 7.39 -13.97 -16.17
CA GLY A 193 7.03 -12.83 -15.30
C GLY A 193 6.75 -13.16 -13.83
N GLY A 194 6.95 -14.40 -13.38
CA GLY A 194 6.83 -14.77 -11.96
C GLY A 194 7.24 -16.22 -11.68
N GLY A 195 7.63 -16.48 -10.44
CA GLY A 195 8.07 -17.78 -9.94
C GLY A 195 6.96 -18.56 -9.24
N ILE A 196 7.35 -19.54 -8.43
CA ILE A 196 6.43 -20.34 -7.63
C ILE A 196 6.84 -20.20 -6.17
N VAL A 197 5.88 -19.99 -5.27
CA VAL A 197 6.10 -20.11 -3.82
C VAL A 197 5.29 -21.28 -3.25
N VAL A 198 5.93 -22.05 -2.38
CA VAL A 198 5.34 -23.18 -1.67
C VAL A 198 5.53 -22.97 -0.17
N ASN A 199 4.44 -22.70 0.53
CA ASN A 199 4.45 -22.24 1.91
C ASN A 199 4.57 -23.37 2.94
N ALA A 200 4.49 -24.64 2.52
CA ALA A 200 4.56 -25.77 3.43
C ALA A 200 5.99 -26.04 3.95
N THR A 201 6.11 -26.43 5.22
CA THR A 201 7.41 -26.60 5.92
C THR A 201 7.91 -28.06 6.02
N GLY A 202 7.15 -29.05 5.54
CA GLY A 202 7.57 -30.46 5.57
C GLY A 202 8.67 -30.80 4.55
N ALA A 203 9.36 -31.93 4.74
CA ALA A 203 10.42 -32.40 3.83
C ALA A 203 9.93 -32.66 2.39
N ASN A 204 8.62 -32.89 2.25
CA ASN A 204 7.85 -33.18 1.05
C ASN A 204 6.93 -31.99 0.65
N ALA A 205 7.28 -30.76 1.04
CA ALA A 205 6.46 -29.58 0.77
C ALA A 205 6.13 -29.38 -0.71
N ALA A 206 7.14 -29.56 -1.58
CA ALA A 206 6.97 -29.55 -3.03
C ALA A 206 7.42 -30.89 -3.64
N TYR A 207 6.58 -31.45 -4.51
CA TYR A 207 6.89 -32.66 -5.27
C TYR A 207 6.71 -32.39 -6.76
N SER A 208 7.78 -32.59 -7.53
CA SER A 208 7.75 -32.59 -8.99
C SER A 208 8.22 -33.93 -9.55
N LYS A 209 7.64 -34.38 -10.67
CA LYS A 209 8.15 -35.49 -11.49
C LYS A 209 8.60 -35.01 -12.87
N GLN A 210 8.97 -33.74 -12.97
CA GLN A 210 9.30 -33.08 -14.22
C GLN A 210 10.76 -33.32 -14.58
N GLY A 211 10.99 -34.06 -15.67
CA GLY A 211 12.33 -34.40 -16.15
C GLY A 211 12.81 -33.59 -17.35
N ASN A 212 11.94 -32.77 -17.98
CA ASN A 212 12.29 -32.04 -19.19
C ASN A 212 11.85 -30.56 -19.17
N CYS A 213 12.52 -29.77 -20.00
CA CYS A 213 12.30 -28.33 -20.14
C CYS A 213 11.22 -27.96 -21.15
N SER A 214 10.55 -28.94 -21.75
CA SER A 214 9.38 -28.67 -22.58
C SER A 214 8.13 -28.53 -21.73
N GLN A 215 8.07 -29.25 -20.61
CA GLN A 215 6.90 -29.34 -19.75
C GLN A 215 6.96 -28.43 -18.53
N PHE A 216 8.15 -28.13 -17.99
CA PHE A 216 8.25 -27.24 -16.83
C PHE A 216 9.38 -26.23 -17.04
N THR A 217 9.02 -24.95 -17.12
CA THR A 217 9.97 -23.84 -17.21
C THR A 217 9.51 -22.65 -16.36
N VAL A 218 10.48 -21.95 -15.79
CA VAL A 218 10.26 -20.66 -15.13
C VAL A 218 11.33 -19.72 -15.68
N GLN A 219 10.90 -18.59 -16.22
CA GLN A 219 11.79 -17.63 -16.84
C GLN A 219 12.63 -16.89 -15.77
N SER A 220 13.93 -16.80 -15.98
CA SER A 220 14.84 -15.96 -15.18
C SER A 220 14.31 -14.52 -15.09
N PRO A 221 14.45 -13.83 -13.94
CA PRO A 221 15.20 -14.20 -12.75
C PRO A 221 14.39 -14.99 -11.70
N TYR A 222 13.19 -15.45 -12.04
CA TYR A 222 12.28 -16.03 -11.07
C TYR A 222 12.65 -17.47 -10.70
N GLY A 223 12.36 -17.84 -9.45
CA GLY A 223 12.69 -19.16 -8.88
C GLY A 223 11.47 -19.93 -8.38
N VAL A 224 11.75 -21.07 -7.78
CA VAL A 224 10.78 -21.85 -7.00
C VAL A 224 11.22 -21.80 -5.55
N ASP A 225 10.48 -21.04 -4.74
CA ASP A 225 10.78 -20.78 -3.35
C ASP A 225 9.91 -21.66 -2.45
N ILE A 226 10.53 -22.49 -1.64
CA ILE A 226 9.88 -23.57 -0.88
C ILE A 226 10.25 -23.40 0.58
N ALA A 227 9.25 -23.28 1.46
CA ALA A 227 9.49 -23.10 2.88
C ALA A 227 10.08 -24.35 3.55
N GLY A 228 9.67 -25.52 3.08
CA GLY A 228 10.17 -26.82 3.50
C GLY A 228 11.17 -27.43 2.53
N GLY A 229 11.05 -28.75 2.35
CA GLY A 229 11.88 -29.53 1.43
C GLY A 229 11.19 -29.82 0.09
N LYS A 230 12.02 -30.21 -0.89
CA LYS A 230 11.57 -30.68 -2.20
C LYS A 230 11.89 -32.17 -2.39
N ILE A 231 11.00 -32.88 -3.07
CA ILE A 231 11.19 -34.27 -3.49
C ILE A 231 10.92 -34.45 -4.98
N GLY A 232 11.36 -35.59 -5.52
CA GLY A 232 11.17 -35.95 -6.93
C GLY A 232 12.20 -35.32 -7.87
N THR A 233 11.81 -35.21 -9.15
CA THR A 233 12.66 -34.72 -10.25
C THR A 233 12.23 -33.33 -10.67
N TRP A 234 13.21 -32.44 -10.82
CA TRP A 234 13.02 -31.07 -11.28
C TRP A 234 13.92 -30.85 -12.51
N PRO A 235 13.44 -30.19 -13.57
CA PRO A 235 14.22 -30.05 -14.79
C PRO A 235 15.28 -28.96 -14.63
N SER A 236 16.48 -29.22 -15.17
CA SER A 236 17.54 -28.23 -15.30
C SER A 236 17.53 -27.66 -16.72
N CYS A 237 17.06 -26.43 -16.86
CA CYS A 237 16.87 -25.80 -18.18
C CYS A 237 17.96 -24.80 -18.53
N PRO A 238 18.28 -24.61 -19.83
CA PRO A 238 19.13 -23.52 -20.27
C PRO A 238 18.46 -22.15 -20.07
N TRP A 239 19.28 -21.11 -19.95
CA TRP A 239 18.82 -19.72 -19.97
C TRP A 239 18.04 -19.42 -21.28
N PRO A 240 16.94 -18.64 -21.26
CA PRO A 240 16.40 -17.87 -20.13
C PRO A 240 15.39 -18.63 -19.25
N ASN A 241 15.14 -19.90 -19.52
CA ASN A 241 14.10 -20.70 -18.86
C ASN A 241 14.63 -21.49 -17.65
N ASN A 242 15.80 -21.10 -17.15
CA ASN A 242 16.42 -21.68 -15.98
C ASN A 242 15.88 -21.02 -14.71
N PHE A 243 15.70 -21.83 -13.68
CA PHE A 243 15.27 -21.37 -12.37
C PHE A 243 16.09 -22.04 -11.27
N THR A 244 16.00 -21.48 -10.08
CA THR A 244 16.62 -22.05 -8.87
C THR A 244 15.51 -22.50 -7.94
N GLU A 245 15.66 -23.68 -7.34
CA GLU A 245 14.78 -24.15 -6.28
C GLU A 245 15.39 -23.81 -4.92
N ASN A 246 14.91 -22.72 -4.33
CA ASN A 246 15.36 -22.30 -3.00
C ASN A 246 14.51 -23.00 -1.95
N THR A 247 15.11 -23.90 -1.19
CA THR A 247 14.45 -24.53 -0.04
C THR A 247 14.66 -23.70 1.22
N THR A 248 13.96 -24.04 2.30
CA THR A 248 14.07 -23.36 3.62
C THR A 248 13.73 -21.87 3.61
N GLN A 249 12.86 -21.45 2.69
CA GLN A 249 12.40 -20.05 2.65
C GLN A 249 11.45 -19.75 3.82
N PRO A 250 11.39 -18.50 4.32
CA PRO A 250 10.37 -18.12 5.30
C PRO A 250 8.96 -18.30 4.72
N GLN A 251 8.01 -18.66 5.58
CA GLN A 251 6.61 -18.73 5.16
C GLN A 251 6.09 -17.34 4.78
N VAL A 252 5.37 -17.27 3.67
CA VAL A 252 4.76 -16.06 3.14
C VAL A 252 3.33 -15.92 3.70
N PRO A 253 2.94 -14.73 4.20
CA PRO A 253 1.56 -14.47 4.61
C PRO A 253 0.57 -14.61 3.46
N ASP A 254 -0.65 -15.06 3.75
CA ASP A 254 -1.72 -15.14 2.75
C ASP A 254 -2.08 -13.72 2.25
N PRO A 255 -1.94 -13.42 0.93
CA PRO A 255 -2.26 -12.11 0.37
C PRO A 255 -3.75 -11.75 0.49
N PHE A 256 -4.63 -12.73 0.72
CA PHE A 256 -6.06 -12.50 0.95
C PHE A 256 -6.45 -12.58 2.42
N ALA A 257 -5.48 -12.68 3.34
CA ALA A 257 -5.74 -12.64 4.77
C ALA A 257 -6.54 -11.38 5.15
N GLY A 258 -7.67 -11.58 5.82
CA GLY A 258 -8.54 -10.48 6.28
C GLY A 258 -9.61 -10.03 5.29
N TYR A 259 -9.62 -10.54 4.04
CA TYR A 259 -10.74 -10.33 3.11
C TYR A 259 -11.81 -11.41 3.30
N PRO A 260 -13.10 -11.05 3.40
CA PRO A 260 -14.15 -12.05 3.47
C PRO A 260 -14.17 -12.86 2.17
N PRO A 261 -14.23 -14.20 2.23
CA PRO A 261 -14.32 -15.03 1.04
C PRO A 261 -15.62 -14.68 0.28
N PRO A 262 -15.63 -14.87 -1.05
CA PRO A 262 -16.84 -14.66 -1.83
C PRO A 262 -17.98 -15.55 -1.31
N SER A 263 -19.19 -14.99 -1.22
CA SER A 263 -20.35 -15.73 -0.75
C SER A 263 -20.61 -16.94 -1.64
N THR A 264 -20.65 -18.12 -1.04
CA THR A 264 -20.98 -19.38 -1.72
C THR A 264 -22.48 -19.70 -1.67
N SER A 265 -23.30 -18.79 -1.12
CA SER A 265 -24.73 -18.99 -0.97
C SER A 265 -25.42 -19.02 -2.35
N GLY A 266 -26.15 -20.09 -2.65
CA GLY A 266 -26.85 -20.27 -3.92
C GLY A 266 -26.02 -20.90 -5.05
N LEU A 267 -24.74 -21.22 -4.82
CA LEU A 267 -23.92 -21.96 -5.78
C LEU A 267 -24.13 -23.47 -5.61
N PRO A 268 -24.21 -24.25 -6.71
CA PRO A 268 -24.27 -25.70 -6.64
C PRO A 268 -22.98 -26.28 -6.06
N VAL A 269 -23.10 -27.31 -5.20
CA VAL A 269 -21.95 -28.03 -4.65
C VAL A 269 -21.70 -29.28 -5.50
N CYS A 270 -20.52 -29.35 -6.11
CA CYS A 270 -20.15 -30.36 -7.09
C CYS A 270 -19.28 -31.43 -6.41
N THR A 271 -19.80 -32.66 -6.33
CA THR A 271 -19.08 -33.83 -5.76
C THR A 271 -18.46 -34.73 -6.83
N THR A 272 -18.76 -34.47 -8.11
CA THR A 272 -18.02 -34.98 -9.28
C THR A 272 -17.82 -33.85 -10.29
N LEU A 273 -16.79 -33.93 -11.15
CA LEU A 273 -16.63 -32.97 -12.25
C LEU A 273 -17.85 -32.98 -13.18
N SER A 274 -18.49 -34.14 -13.39
CA SER A 274 -19.69 -34.27 -14.22
C SER A 274 -20.96 -33.66 -13.62
N SER A 275 -21.05 -33.53 -12.30
CA SER A 275 -22.25 -33.00 -11.62
C SER A 275 -22.52 -31.52 -11.91
N CYS A 276 -21.53 -30.80 -12.42
CA CYS A 276 -21.61 -29.36 -12.68
C CYS A 276 -21.11 -28.98 -14.07
N GLN A 277 -21.10 -29.93 -15.02
CA GLN A 277 -20.80 -29.65 -16.42
C GLN A 277 -22.05 -29.26 -17.20
N ASP A 278 -21.89 -28.39 -18.19
CA ASP A 278 -22.90 -28.17 -19.22
C ASP A 278 -22.90 -29.30 -20.27
N VAL A 279 -23.83 -29.22 -21.24
CA VAL A 279 -23.97 -30.21 -22.32
C VAL A 279 -22.73 -30.32 -23.22
N ASN A 280 -21.81 -29.36 -23.15
CA ASN A 280 -20.58 -29.32 -23.93
C ASN A 280 -19.35 -29.70 -23.08
N GLY A 281 -19.54 -30.10 -21.82
CA GLY A 281 -18.46 -30.49 -20.91
C GLY A 281 -17.76 -29.33 -20.19
N TYR A 282 -18.25 -28.09 -20.32
CA TYR A 282 -17.72 -26.93 -19.61
C TYR A 282 -18.20 -26.90 -18.17
N GLN A 283 -17.31 -26.54 -17.24
CA GLN A 283 -17.63 -26.45 -15.82
C GLN A 283 -18.43 -25.18 -15.50
N ASN A 284 -19.60 -25.35 -14.90
CA ASN A 284 -20.46 -24.24 -14.46
C ASN A 284 -19.95 -23.61 -13.15
N PRO A 285 -20.27 -22.35 -12.84
CA PRO A 285 -19.92 -21.76 -11.55
C PRO A 285 -20.51 -22.57 -10.39
N GLY A 286 -19.69 -22.95 -9.41
CA GLY A 286 -20.07 -23.84 -8.32
C GLY A 286 -18.97 -24.02 -7.28
N VAL A 287 -19.30 -24.71 -6.19
CA VAL A 287 -18.34 -25.11 -5.15
C VAL A 287 -17.88 -26.53 -5.45
N TYR A 288 -16.66 -26.69 -5.94
CA TYR A 288 -16.09 -27.99 -6.32
C TYR A 288 -15.40 -28.66 -5.12
N LYS A 289 -15.98 -29.77 -4.65
CA LYS A 289 -15.38 -30.64 -3.62
C LYS A 289 -14.73 -31.87 -4.24
N VAL A 290 -14.08 -31.66 -5.38
CA VAL A 290 -13.43 -32.69 -6.19
C VAL A 290 -12.05 -32.21 -6.57
N SER A 291 -11.13 -33.14 -6.77
CA SER A 291 -9.86 -32.82 -7.41
C SER A 291 -10.13 -32.26 -8.80
N ILE A 292 -9.80 -30.98 -9.01
CA ILE A 292 -9.80 -30.36 -10.33
C ILE A 292 -8.50 -30.81 -11.00
N GLY A 293 -8.55 -32.01 -11.57
CA GLY A 293 -7.43 -32.69 -12.22
C GLY A 293 -7.91 -34.06 -12.65
N GLY A 294 -7.90 -34.32 -13.96
CA GLY A 294 -8.11 -35.66 -14.48
C GLY A 294 -6.80 -36.42 -14.53
N ALA A 295 -6.89 -37.73 -14.79
CA ALA A 295 -5.74 -38.53 -15.22
C ALA A 295 -5.03 -37.85 -16.41
N GLY A 296 -3.74 -38.12 -16.57
CA GLY A 296 -2.85 -37.44 -17.52
C GLY A 296 -3.48 -37.21 -18.90
N GLY A 297 -3.31 -35.99 -19.43
CA GLY A 297 -3.84 -35.57 -20.73
C GLY A 297 -5.15 -34.77 -20.70
N THR A 298 -5.65 -34.37 -19.53
CA THR A 298 -6.84 -33.51 -19.41
C THR A 298 -6.49 -32.03 -19.36
N THR A 299 -6.90 -31.26 -20.37
CA THR A 299 -6.77 -29.79 -20.39
C THR A 299 -7.91 -29.16 -19.61
N VAL A 300 -7.60 -28.46 -18.52
CA VAL A 300 -8.57 -27.64 -17.79
C VAL A 300 -8.47 -26.19 -18.29
N THR A 301 -9.45 -25.77 -19.09
CA THR A 301 -9.56 -24.38 -19.54
C THR A 301 -10.50 -23.61 -18.60
N ALA A 302 -9.94 -22.83 -17.69
CA ALA A 302 -10.72 -21.92 -16.86
C ALA A 302 -10.92 -20.58 -17.59
N MET A 303 -12.12 -20.33 -18.12
CA MET A 303 -12.47 -19.01 -18.64
C MET A 303 -13.02 -18.14 -17.51
N THR A 304 -12.29 -17.10 -17.14
CA THR A 304 -12.86 -16.01 -16.33
C THR A 304 -13.90 -15.29 -17.19
N ARG A 305 -15.18 -15.40 -16.84
CA ARG A 305 -16.20 -14.50 -17.41
C ARG A 305 -15.78 -13.09 -16.98
N ARG A 306 -15.35 -12.27 -17.95
CA ARG A 306 -15.05 -10.84 -17.77
C ARG A 306 -16.16 -10.23 -16.91
N ALA A 307 -15.79 -9.69 -15.75
CA ALA A 307 -16.72 -8.93 -14.93
C ALA A 307 -17.40 -7.90 -15.84
N LEU A 308 -18.72 -8.02 -15.98
CA LEU A 308 -19.53 -7.04 -16.71
C LEU A 308 -19.15 -5.65 -16.19
N PRO A 309 -18.83 -4.68 -17.07
CA PRO A 309 -18.58 -3.33 -16.62
C PRO A 309 -19.82 -2.83 -15.88
N ARG A 310 -19.56 -2.45 -14.63
CA ARG A 310 -20.37 -1.66 -13.72
C ARG A 310 -21.32 -0.73 -14.51
N ALA A 311 -22.63 -0.94 -14.37
CA ALA A 311 -23.62 -0.01 -14.86
C ALA A 311 -23.33 1.40 -14.30
N PRO A 312 -23.26 2.45 -15.13
CA PRO A 312 -23.23 3.82 -14.62
C PRO A 312 -24.63 4.20 -14.14
N ALA A 313 -24.77 4.34 -12.82
CA ALA A 313 -25.84 5.13 -12.24
C ALA A 313 -25.37 6.59 -12.15
N ALA A 314 -25.94 7.46 -12.99
CA ALA A 314 -26.17 8.89 -12.73
C ALA A 314 -27.17 9.39 -13.80
N CYS A 315 -28.42 9.64 -13.44
CA CYS A 315 -28.96 10.92 -12.94
C CYS A 315 -29.32 11.92 -14.07
N SER A 316 -30.64 12.06 -14.30
CA SER A 316 -31.40 13.29 -14.54
C SER A 316 -30.71 14.47 -15.26
N SER A 317 -31.29 14.95 -16.38
CA SER A 317 -32.10 16.19 -16.36
C SER A 317 -32.69 16.57 -17.73
N THR A 318 -33.89 17.17 -17.66
CA THR A 318 -34.41 18.26 -18.51
C THR A 318 -35.14 17.93 -19.82
N THR A 319 -36.48 17.92 -19.72
CA THR A 319 -37.46 18.72 -20.50
C THR A 319 -36.85 19.59 -21.63
N ARG A 320 -37.26 19.53 -22.90
CA ARG A 320 -38.56 19.89 -23.47
C ARG A 320 -38.58 19.47 -24.93
#